data_AF-A0A343J0D7-F1
#
_entry.id   AF-A0A343J0D7-F1
#
_cell.length_a   1.000
_cell.length_b   1.000
_cell.length_c   1.000
_cell.angle_alpha   90.00
_cell.angle_beta   90.00
_cell.angle_gamma   90.00
#
_symmetry.space_group_name_H-M   'P 1'
#
loop_
_entity.id
_entity.type
_entity.pdbx_description
1 polymer ?
#
loop_
_entity_poly.entity_id
_entity_poly.type
_entity_poly.pdbx_seq_one_letter_code
_entity_poly.pdbx_strand_id
1 'polypeptide(L)'
;MTQNQGSEPVPASRTGQLISARDMAMQKFEEGMRLISEASELCGLSLFTSRIMQPNAFGLPSSLDRTIEEGRKEIDRKTWKRLFEETGMDRYWNHKQKEAFNESLRTDPPVASLEIVKGTLQHALANRRDTLAEGFVDVLNKLDRSFKSNARQYTMPKKLVLRGFFLV
;
A
#
# COMPACT_ATOMS: atom_id res chain seq x y z
N MET A 1 2.71 -25.74 -72.76
CA MET A 1 3.26 -25.65 -71.39
C MET A 1 2.23 -24.94 -70.53
N THR A 2 1.32 -25.69 -69.92
CA THR A 2 0.31 -25.16 -69.00
C THR A 2 0.93 -25.07 -67.62
N GLN A 3 1.14 -23.84 -67.13
CA GLN A 3 1.56 -23.61 -65.75
C GLN A 3 0.43 -24.06 -64.81
N ASN A 4 0.73 -25.10 -64.03
CA ASN A 4 -0.11 -25.55 -62.94
C ASN A 4 0.02 -24.49 -61.83
N GLN A 5 -0.86 -23.48 -61.82
CA GLN A 5 -0.99 -22.59 -60.66
C GLN A 5 -1.58 -23.42 -59.54
N GLY A 6 -0.71 -23.97 -58.69
CA GLY A 6 -1.11 -24.59 -57.44
C GLY A 6 -1.88 -23.54 -56.63
N SER A 7 -3.18 -23.76 -56.49
CA SER A 7 -4.03 -22.98 -55.60
C SER A 7 -3.41 -23.00 -54.21
N GLU A 8 -3.04 -21.83 -53.68
CA GLU A 8 -2.61 -21.70 -52.29
C GLU A 8 -3.68 -22.35 -51.39
N PRO A 9 -3.27 -23.19 -50.42
CA PRO A 9 -4.22 -23.84 -49.54
C PRO A 9 -4.95 -22.78 -48.72
N VAL A 10 -6.24 -22.56 -49.01
CA VAL A 10 -7.10 -21.68 -48.22
C VAL A 10 -7.19 -22.30 -46.82
N PRO A 11 -6.72 -21.63 -45.76
CA PRO A 11 -6.82 -22.17 -44.41
C PRO A 11 -8.29 -22.46 -44.11
N ALA A 12 -8.59 -23.67 -43.62
CA ALA A 12 -9.94 -23.97 -43.12
C ALA A 12 -10.36 -22.86 -42.15
N SER A 13 -11.64 -22.47 -42.15
CA SER A 13 -12.17 -21.36 -41.34
C SER A 13 -11.72 -21.41 -39.88
N ARG A 14 -11.52 -22.62 -39.34
CA ARG A 14 -10.97 -22.87 -38.01
C ARG A 14 -9.53 -22.40 -37.81
N THR A 15 -8.65 -22.58 -38.79
CA THR A 15 -7.24 -22.14 -38.71
C THR A 15 -7.16 -20.62 -38.62
N GLY A 16 -7.95 -19.90 -39.44
CA GLY A 16 -8.04 -18.43 -39.37
C GLY A 16 -8.55 -17.93 -38.01
N GLN A 17 -9.56 -18.60 -37.44
CA GLN A 17 -10.07 -18.28 -36.10
C GLN A 17 -9.01 -18.45 -35.01
N LEU A 18 -8.19 -19.51 -35.07
CA LEU A 18 -7.14 -19.76 -34.08
C LEU A 18 -6.03 -18.70 -34.15
N ILE A 19 -5.62 -18.30 -35.36
CA ILE A 19 -4.61 -17.26 -35.55
C ILE A 19 -5.13 -15.92 -35.02
N SER A 20 -6.36 -15.54 -35.38
CA SER A 20 -6.98 -14.31 -34.88
C SER A 20 -7.11 -14.29 -33.35
N ALA A 21 -7.53 -15.41 -32.74
CA ALA A 21 -7.61 -15.52 -31.28
C ALA A 21 -6.23 -15.38 -30.61
N ARG A 22 -5.18 -15.93 -31.23
CA ARG A 22 -3.80 -15.79 -30.75
C ARG A 22 -3.34 -14.33 -30.82
N ASP A 23 -3.61 -13.63 -31.91
CA ASP A 23 -3.17 -12.24 -32.07
C ASP A 23 -3.90 -11.32 -31.08
N MET A 24 -5.19 -11.54 -30.86
CA MET A 24 -5.95 -10.85 -29.80
C MET A 24 -5.38 -11.14 -28.40
N ALA A 25 -4.98 -12.37 -28.13
CA ALA A 25 -4.38 -12.73 -26.84
C ALA A 25 -3.03 -12.02 -26.64
N MET A 26 -2.19 -11.96 -27.67
CA MET A 26 -0.91 -11.25 -27.61
C MET A 26 -1.09 -9.76 -27.40
N GLN A 27 -2.02 -9.13 -28.11
CA GLN A 27 -2.30 -7.71 -27.95
C GLN A 27 -2.68 -7.38 -26.50
N LYS A 28 -3.62 -8.15 -25.92
CA LYS A 28 -4.04 -7.96 -24.52
C LYS A 28 -2.91 -8.19 -23.53
N PHE A 29 -2.06 -9.19 -23.80
CA PHE A 29 -0.90 -9.48 -22.96
C PHE A 29 0.07 -8.30 -22.96
N GLU A 30 0.44 -7.77 -24.13
CA GLU A 30 1.34 -6.62 -24.24
C GLU A 30 0.78 -5.37 -23.56
N GLU A 31 -0.51 -5.08 -23.76
CA GLU A 31 -1.19 -3.98 -23.10
C GLU A 31 -1.17 -4.13 -21.57
N GLY A 32 -1.53 -5.32 -21.05
CA GLY A 32 -1.49 -5.61 -19.63
C GLY A 32 -0.09 -5.46 -19.03
N MET A 33 0.95 -5.96 -19.72
CA MET A 33 2.33 -5.83 -19.26
C MET A 33 2.80 -4.37 -19.21
N ARG A 34 2.40 -3.54 -20.18
CA ARG A 34 2.70 -2.09 -20.18
C ARG A 34 2.02 -1.39 -19.02
N LEU A 35 0.72 -1.65 -18.81
CA LEU A 35 -0.04 -1.07 -17.70
C LEU A 35 0.56 -1.44 -16.34
N ILE A 36 0.99 -2.69 -16.15
CA ILE A 36 1.66 -3.12 -14.91
C ILE A 36 3.01 -2.42 -14.74
N SER A 37 3.77 -2.22 -15.82
CA SER A 37 5.03 -1.48 -15.79
C SER A 37 4.81 -0.02 -15.39
N GLU A 38 3.85 0.67 -16.01
CA GLU A 38 3.50 2.06 -15.67
C GLU A 38 3.05 2.19 -14.21
N ALA A 39 2.19 1.28 -13.74
CA ALA A 39 1.76 1.25 -12.34
C ALA A 39 2.94 1.01 -11.37
N SER A 40 3.91 0.17 -11.77
CA SER A 40 5.12 -0.08 -10.99
C SER A 40 5.99 1.18 -10.86
N GLU A 41 6.13 1.95 -11.94
CA GLU A 41 6.84 3.22 -11.94
C GLU A 41 6.17 4.25 -11.03
N LEU A 42 4.84 4.42 -11.15
CA LEU A 42 4.07 5.34 -10.32
C LEU A 42 4.20 5.05 -8.82
N CYS A 43 4.18 3.76 -8.46
CA CYS A 43 4.29 3.33 -7.06
C CYS A 43 5.74 3.26 -6.56
N GLY A 44 6.72 3.35 -7.44
CA GLY A 44 8.14 3.18 -7.12
C GLY A 44 8.47 1.77 -6.58
N LEU A 45 7.74 0.74 -7.03
CA LEU A 45 7.98 -0.66 -6.69
C LEU A 45 7.58 -1.55 -7.86
N SER A 46 8.33 -2.64 -8.11
CA SER A 46 7.93 -3.62 -9.13
C SER A 46 6.68 -4.35 -8.68
N LEU A 47 5.61 -4.30 -9.48
CA LEU A 47 4.41 -5.13 -9.28
C LEU A 47 4.56 -6.54 -9.87
N PHE A 48 5.67 -6.78 -10.59
CA PHE A 48 6.07 -8.11 -11.06
C PHE A 48 6.70 -8.96 -9.94
N THR A 49 6.01 -9.11 -8.81
CA THR A 49 6.51 -9.85 -7.65
C THR A 49 5.87 -11.21 -7.54
N SER A 50 6.57 -12.19 -6.96
CA SER A 50 5.98 -13.50 -6.69
C SER A 50 4.79 -13.45 -5.75
N ARG A 51 4.60 -12.40 -4.93
CA ARG A 51 3.41 -12.27 -4.06
C ARG A 51 2.15 -11.96 -4.87
N ILE A 52 2.26 -11.03 -5.81
CA ILE A 52 1.17 -10.62 -6.71
C ILE A 52 1.00 -11.66 -7.84
N MET A 53 2.13 -12.19 -8.31
CA MET A 53 2.24 -13.10 -9.45
C MET A 53 2.47 -14.57 -9.05
N GLN A 54 2.05 -15.01 -7.86
CA GLN A 54 2.41 -16.36 -7.38
C GLN A 54 2.10 -17.45 -8.43
N PRO A 55 2.98 -18.46 -8.55
CA PRO A 55 2.89 -19.46 -9.62
C PRO A 55 1.73 -20.39 -9.30
N ASN A 56 0.64 -20.20 -10.05
CA ASN A 56 -0.27 -21.23 -10.55
C ASN A 56 -1.32 -20.65 -11.50
N ALA A 57 -1.50 -19.33 -11.61
CA ALA A 57 -2.60 -18.81 -12.43
C ALA A 57 -2.46 -17.35 -12.89
N PHE A 58 -1.35 -17.00 -13.54
CA PHE A 58 -1.45 -15.92 -14.56
C PHE A 58 -2.35 -16.37 -15.73
N GLY A 59 -2.62 -17.69 -15.85
CA GLY A 59 -3.38 -18.29 -16.94
C GLY A 59 -4.79 -18.81 -16.62
N LEU A 60 -5.25 -18.85 -15.35
CA LEU A 60 -6.62 -19.26 -15.04
C LEU A 60 -7.48 -18.03 -14.70
N PRO A 61 -8.58 -17.77 -15.43
CA PRO A 61 -9.46 -16.64 -15.16
C PRO A 61 -9.99 -16.56 -13.72
N SER A 62 -10.11 -17.70 -13.04
CA SER A 62 -10.68 -17.80 -11.68
C SER A 62 -9.83 -17.19 -10.57
N SER A 63 -8.55 -16.90 -10.79
CA SER A 63 -7.68 -16.26 -9.78
C SER A 63 -7.48 -14.77 -9.99
N LEU A 64 -8.05 -14.20 -11.06
CA LEU A 64 -7.83 -12.81 -11.46
C LEU A 64 -8.20 -11.83 -10.35
N ASP A 65 -9.40 -11.97 -9.77
CA ASP A 65 -9.90 -11.07 -8.72
C ASP A 65 -8.98 -11.04 -7.50
N ARG A 66 -8.47 -12.21 -7.09
CA ARG A 66 -7.52 -12.32 -5.98
C ARG A 66 -6.20 -11.62 -6.30
N THR A 67 -5.67 -11.80 -7.50
CA THR A 67 -4.42 -11.16 -7.93
C THR A 67 -4.57 -9.64 -8.00
N ILE A 68 -5.71 -9.14 -8.51
CA ILE A 68 -6.02 -7.70 -8.53
C ILE A 68 -6.06 -7.15 -7.11
N GLU A 69 -6.74 -7.84 -6.18
CA GLU A 69 -6.85 -7.40 -4.80
C GLU A 69 -5.50 -7.38 -4.05
N GLU A 70 -4.65 -8.39 -4.25
CA GLU A 70 -3.28 -8.38 -3.69
C GLU A 70 -2.43 -7.23 -4.28
N GLY A 71 -2.56 -6.96 -5.58
CA GLY A 71 -1.93 -5.81 -6.22
C GLY A 71 -2.37 -4.49 -5.60
N ARG A 72 -3.69 -4.29 -5.41
CA ARG A 72 -4.26 -3.12 -4.74
C ARG A 72 -3.66 -2.93 -3.34
N LYS A 73 -3.62 -4.00 -2.54
CA LYS A 73 -3.08 -3.94 -1.17
C LYS A 73 -1.63 -3.48 -1.12
N GLU A 74 -0.77 -3.98 -2.00
CA GLU A 74 0.64 -3.58 -2.03
C GLU A 74 0.81 -2.11 -2.42
N ILE A 75 0.02 -1.65 -3.39
CA ILE A 75 -0.01 -0.24 -3.82
C ILE A 75 -0.44 0.67 -2.67
N ASP A 76 -1.56 0.37 -2.01
CA ASP A 76 -2.08 1.18 -0.92
C ASP A 76 -1.11 1.22 0.27
N ARG A 77 -0.50 0.08 0.62
CA ARG A 77 0.53 0.00 1.66
C ARG A 77 1.70 0.93 1.37
N LYS A 78 2.22 0.92 0.13
CA LYS A 78 3.34 1.78 -0.25
C LYS A 78 2.94 3.26 -0.20
N THR A 79 1.75 3.58 -0.70
CA THR A 79 1.22 4.94 -0.72
C THR A 79 1.11 5.51 0.70
N TRP A 80 0.56 4.75 1.66
CA TRP A 80 0.49 5.16 3.06
C TRP A 80 1.85 5.39 3.71
N LYS A 81 2.81 4.49 3.48
CA LYS A 81 4.18 4.67 3.98
C LYS A 81 4.79 5.96 3.47
N ARG A 82 4.65 6.23 2.18
CA ARG A 82 5.15 7.46 1.55
C ARG A 82 4.44 8.71 2.10
N LEU A 83 3.13 8.65 2.29
CA LEU A 83 2.35 9.73 2.92
C LEU A 83 2.88 10.05 4.33
N PHE A 84 3.17 9.04 5.14
CA PHE A 84 3.74 9.25 6.48
C PHE A 84 5.15 9.83 6.42
N GLU A 85 6.01 9.28 5.57
CA GLU A 85 7.39 9.75 5.40
C GLU A 85 7.46 11.20 4.93
N GLU A 86 6.65 11.59 3.94
CA GLU A 86 6.70 12.91 3.32
C GLU A 86 5.92 13.98 4.09
N THR A 87 4.77 13.63 4.69
CA THR A 87 3.89 14.62 5.35
C THR A 87 4.05 14.67 6.87
N GLY A 88 4.56 13.60 7.49
CA GLY A 88 4.64 13.45 8.94
C GLY A 88 3.27 13.46 9.62
N MET A 89 2.18 13.10 8.93
CA MET A 89 0.83 13.10 9.51
C MET A 89 0.68 12.14 10.72
N ASP A 90 1.52 11.12 10.82
CA ASP A 90 1.56 10.18 11.93
C ASP A 90 2.07 10.85 13.23
N ARG A 91 2.64 12.06 13.19
CA ARG A 91 3.06 12.82 14.39
C ARG A 91 1.90 13.17 15.32
N TYR A 92 0.67 13.18 14.81
CA TYR A 92 -0.52 13.42 15.63
C TYR A 92 -1.02 12.16 16.36
N TRP A 93 -0.34 11.02 16.17
CA TRP A 93 -0.70 9.75 16.77
C TRP A 93 0.22 9.36 17.93
N ASN A 94 -0.35 8.70 18.93
CA ASN A 94 0.42 8.03 19.97
C ASN A 94 0.95 6.67 19.48
N HIS A 95 1.83 6.03 20.26
CA HIS A 95 2.44 4.75 19.88
C HIS A 95 1.40 3.66 19.58
N LYS A 96 0.30 3.56 20.35
CA LYS A 96 -0.71 2.51 20.16
C LYS A 96 -1.43 2.67 18.82
N GLN A 97 -1.79 3.90 18.47
CA GLN A 97 -2.41 4.22 17.18
C GLN A 97 -1.46 3.93 16.02
N LYS A 98 -0.17 4.30 16.14
CA LYS A 98 0.84 3.95 15.12
C LYS A 98 0.99 2.44 14.94
N GLU A 99 1.07 1.70 16.03
CA GLU A 99 1.16 0.23 16.01
C GLU A 99 -0.05 -0.39 15.31
N ALA A 100 -1.26 0.02 15.71
CA ALA A 100 -2.50 -0.49 15.12
C ALA A 100 -2.59 -0.18 13.63
N PHE A 101 -2.21 1.03 13.21
CA PHE A 101 -2.21 1.37 11.80
C PHE A 101 -1.15 0.59 11.02
N ASN A 102 0.07 0.45 11.55
CA ASN A 102 1.11 -0.36 10.92
C ASN A 102 0.68 -1.84 10.77
N GLU A 103 -0.06 -2.37 11.74
CA GLU A 103 -0.62 -3.72 11.64
C GLU A 103 -1.70 -3.81 10.56
N SER A 104 -2.55 -2.79 10.41
CA SER A 104 -3.49 -2.71 9.28
C SER A 104 -2.75 -2.68 7.94
N LEU A 105 -1.67 -1.90 7.82
CA LEU A 105 -0.84 -1.88 6.62
C LEU A 105 -0.25 -3.26 6.30
N ARG A 106 0.09 -4.07 7.32
CA ARG A 106 0.64 -5.41 7.13
C ARG A 106 -0.41 -6.42 6.67
N THR A 107 -1.64 -6.31 7.17
CA THR A 107 -2.70 -7.32 7.01
C THR A 107 -3.72 -6.96 5.94
N ASP A 108 -4.44 -5.85 6.14
CA ASP A 108 -5.46 -5.35 5.24
C ASP A 108 -5.37 -3.82 5.15
N PRO A 109 -4.53 -3.30 4.23
CA PRO A 109 -4.28 -1.87 4.16
C PRO A 109 -5.54 -1.12 3.70
N PRO A 110 -5.89 -0.01 4.38
CA PRO A 110 -7.00 0.83 3.96
C PRO A 110 -6.70 1.44 2.58
N VAL A 111 -7.76 1.59 1.76
CA VAL A 111 -7.63 2.21 0.44
C VAL A 111 -7.08 3.63 0.59
N ALA A 112 -5.99 3.94 -0.11
CA ALA A 112 -5.32 5.23 -0.04
C ALA A 112 -5.97 6.28 -0.97
N SER A 113 -7.31 6.40 -0.90
CA SER A 113 -8.04 7.41 -1.66
C SER A 113 -7.93 8.79 -1.01
N LEU A 114 -8.09 9.85 -1.79
CA LEU A 114 -8.03 11.23 -1.28
C LEU A 114 -9.02 11.48 -0.13
N GLU A 115 -10.22 10.93 -0.23
CA GLU A 115 -11.26 11.03 0.80
C GLU A 115 -10.82 10.37 2.11
N ILE A 116 -10.33 9.13 2.03
CA ILE A 116 -9.89 8.37 3.21
C ILE A 116 -8.67 9.03 3.85
N VAL A 117 -7.70 9.47 3.05
CA VAL A 117 -6.50 10.18 3.55
C VAL A 117 -6.90 11.48 4.26
N LYS A 118 -7.78 12.30 3.67
CA LYS A 118 -8.29 13.53 4.29
C LYS A 118 -9.05 13.23 5.59
N GLY A 119 -9.96 12.25 5.57
CA GLY A 119 -10.71 11.86 6.76
C GLY A 119 -9.79 11.40 7.89
N THR A 120 -8.76 10.62 7.56
CA THR A 120 -7.75 10.12 8.51
C THR A 120 -6.98 11.28 9.14
N LEU A 121 -6.54 12.25 8.35
CA LEU A 121 -5.84 13.43 8.85
C LEU A 121 -6.75 14.33 9.70
N GLN A 122 -7.98 14.58 9.25
CA GLN A 122 -8.96 15.39 9.99
C GLN A 122 -9.27 14.77 11.35
N HIS A 123 -9.47 13.46 11.39
CA HIS A 123 -9.68 12.73 12.64
C HIS A 123 -8.46 12.82 13.56
N ALA A 124 -7.25 12.67 13.02
CA ALA A 124 -6.01 12.81 13.80
C ALA A 124 -5.87 14.22 14.40
N LEU A 125 -6.16 15.26 13.63
CA LEU A 125 -6.08 16.65 14.07
C LEU A 125 -7.13 17.00 15.12
N ALA A 126 -8.36 16.52 14.97
CA ALA A 126 -9.45 16.76 15.91
C ALA A 126 -9.13 16.18 17.30
N ASN A 127 -8.55 14.98 17.34
CA ASN A 127 -8.30 14.24 18.57
C ASN A 127 -6.90 14.44 19.16
N ARG A 128 -6.04 15.27 18.53
CA ARG A 128 -4.61 15.41 18.90
C ARG A 128 -4.34 15.71 20.38
N ARG A 129 -5.24 16.45 21.04
CA ARG A 129 -5.08 16.82 22.46
C ARG A 129 -5.27 15.62 23.37
N ASP A 130 -6.32 14.84 23.12
CA ASP A 130 -6.63 13.65 23.90
C ASP A 130 -5.58 12.56 23.64
N THR A 131 -5.19 12.37 22.37
CA THR A 131 -4.09 11.48 21.99
C THR A 131 -2.78 11.82 22.72
N LEU A 132 -2.44 13.11 22.87
CA LEU A 132 -1.26 13.55 23.59
C LEU A 132 -1.36 13.23 25.10
N ALA A 133 -2.53 13.49 25.70
CA ALA A 133 -2.77 13.19 27.11
C ALA A 133 -2.65 11.68 27.39
N GLU A 134 -3.24 10.85 26.54
CA GLU A 134 -3.11 9.38 26.61
C GLU A 134 -1.67 8.93 26.49
N GLY A 135 -0.94 9.46 25.50
CA GLY A 135 0.47 9.15 25.30
C GLY A 135 1.34 9.52 26.51
N PHE A 136 1.05 10.65 27.15
CA PHE A 136 1.74 11.08 28.36
C PHE A 136 1.46 10.14 29.55
N VAL A 137 0.19 9.76 29.75
CA VAL A 137 -0.20 8.79 30.79
C VAL A 137 0.47 7.44 30.57
N ASP A 138 0.51 6.95 29.33
CA ASP A 138 1.18 5.69 28.98
C ASP A 138 2.68 5.72 29.30
N VAL A 139 3.37 6.83 29.02
CA VAL A 139 4.79 7.00 29.36
C VAL A 139 4.99 6.97 30.88
N LEU A 140 4.16 7.70 31.63
CA LEU A 140 4.25 7.73 33.09
C LEU A 140 3.97 6.36 33.73
N ASN A 141 3.02 5.61 33.20
CA ASN A 141 2.71 4.26 33.68
C ASN A 141 3.82 3.24 33.40
N LYS A 142 4.64 3.47 32.37
CA LYS A 142 5.80 2.63 32.05
C LYS A 142 7.04 2.96 32.87
N LEU A 143 7.04 4.05 33.64
CA LEU A 143 8.15 4.38 34.54
C LEU A 143 8.23 3.34 35.67
N ASP A 144 9.45 2.89 35.97
CA ASP A 144 9.73 2.00 37.09
C ASP A 144 9.28 2.65 38.42
N ARG A 145 8.76 1.84 39.34
CA ARG A 145 8.42 2.25 40.71
C ARG A 145 9.63 2.82 41.45
N SER A 146 10.87 2.47 41.08
CA SER A 146 12.10 3.09 41.59
C SER A 146 12.19 4.60 41.30
N PHE A 147 11.47 5.12 40.30
CA PHE A 147 11.35 6.55 40.05
C PHE A 147 10.55 7.27 41.16
N LYS A 148 9.60 6.60 41.82
CA LYS A 148 8.90 7.15 43.00
C LYS A 148 9.85 7.38 44.19
N SER A 149 10.93 6.60 44.32
CA SER A 149 11.94 6.84 45.36
C SER A 149 12.87 8.02 45.07
N ASN A 150 13.08 8.39 43.80
CA ASN A 150 13.86 9.58 43.40
C ASN A 150 13.08 10.89 43.58
N ALA A 151 11.76 10.85 43.81
CA ALA A 151 10.94 12.05 44.02
C ALA A 151 11.36 12.90 45.24
N ARG A 152 12.12 12.34 46.18
CA ARG A 152 12.73 13.12 47.29
C ARG A 152 13.92 13.98 46.85
N GLN A 153 14.58 13.65 45.75
CA GLN A 153 15.73 14.39 45.20
C GLN A 153 15.40 15.14 43.89
N TYR A 154 14.32 14.76 43.20
CA TYR A 154 13.91 15.35 41.92
C TYR A 154 12.52 15.96 42.02
N THR A 155 12.46 17.26 42.34
CA THR A 155 11.22 18.04 42.34
C THR A 155 10.94 18.51 40.92
N MET A 156 9.83 18.08 40.32
CA MET A 156 9.42 18.55 38.99
C MET A 156 9.13 20.07 39.09
N PRO A 157 9.86 20.92 38.35
CA PRO A 157 9.61 22.36 38.40
C PRO A 157 8.21 22.66 37.87
N LYS A 158 7.55 23.69 38.42
CA LYS A 158 6.19 24.13 38.03
C LYS A 158 5.99 24.39 36.54
N LYS A 159 7.06 24.47 35.75
CA LYS A 159 7.05 24.65 34.29
C LYS A 159 7.89 23.57 33.63
N LEU A 160 7.27 22.83 32.72
CA LEU A 160 7.92 21.85 31.88
C LEU A 160 8.05 22.43 30.47
N VAL A 161 9.29 22.65 30.02
CA VAL A 161 9.56 23.18 28.68
C VAL A 161 9.98 22.02 27.79
N LEU A 162 9.07 21.57 26.93
CA LEU A 162 9.37 20.60 25.89
C LEU A 162 9.99 21.33 24.69
N ARG A 163 11.30 21.17 24.48
CA ARG A 163 11.98 21.70 23.28
C ARG A 163 11.78 20.72 22.11
N GLY A 164 11.31 21.22 20.96
CA GLY A 164 11.16 20.46 19.71
C GLY A 164 9.77 19.91 19.41
N PHE A 165 8.75 20.16 20.25
CA PHE A 165 7.39 19.62 20.07
C PHE A 165 6.43 20.51 19.26
N PHE A 166 6.87 21.69 18.83
CA PHE A 166 6.17 22.50 17.84
C PHE A 166 7.21 23.11 16.90
N LEU A 167 7.23 22.62 15.66
CA LEU A 167 7.75 23.37 14.51
C LEU A 167 6.54 23.73 13.67
N VAL A 168 6.45 25.02 13.37
CA VAL A 168 5.49 25.70 12.49
C VAL A 168 5.39 25.00 11.14
#